data_AF-A0A3D3TQ22-F1
#
_entry.id   AF-A0A3D3TQ22-F1
#
_cell.length_a   1.000
_cell.length_b   1.000
_cell.length_c   1.000
_cell.angle_alpha   90.00
_cell.angle_beta   90.00
_cell.angle_gamma   90.00
#
_symmetry.space_group_name_H-M   'P 1'
#
loop_
_entity.id
_entity.type
_entity.pdbx_description
1 polymer ?
#
loop_
_entity_poly.entity_id
_entity_poly.type
_entity_poly.pdbx_seq_one_letter_code
_entity_poly.pdbx_strand_id
1 'polypeptide(L)'
;KLGTAMTAAGSNPVYAKAAGVNVDRMRILSVVISTIIAAVGILVYEQSFGFIQLYMAPLLMAFPAVAALLLGGASVSKASMGNVIIGAFLFQGILTMTPSVMNNLIKSDMSEVIRIIVSNGMIVYALTRRMKVRK
;
A
#
# COMPACT_ATOMS: atom_id res chain seq x y z
N LYS A 1 -10.57 22.63 -2.06
CA LYS A 1 -9.59 23.69 -2.44
C LYS A 1 -8.16 23.37 -1.98
N LEU A 2 -7.96 22.84 -0.76
CA LEU A 2 -6.63 22.47 -0.27
C LEU A 2 -5.97 21.33 -1.08
N GLY A 3 -6.71 20.23 -1.30
CA GLY A 3 -6.19 19.08 -2.05
C GLY A 3 -5.84 19.39 -3.52
N THR A 4 -6.63 20.24 -4.18
CA THR A 4 -6.33 20.69 -5.56
C THR A 4 -5.07 21.55 -5.63
N ALA A 5 -4.82 22.39 -4.61
CA ALA A 5 -3.60 23.18 -4.51
C ALA A 5 -2.37 22.31 -4.23
N MET A 6 -2.52 21.24 -3.44
CA MET A 6 -1.46 20.25 -3.17
C MET A 6 -1.12 19.45 -4.43
N THR A 7 -2.13 18.99 -5.18
CA THR A 7 -1.90 18.30 -6.46
C THR A 7 -1.22 19.22 -7.48
N ALA A 8 -1.66 20.47 -7.61
CA ALA A 8 -1.03 21.44 -8.51
C ALA A 8 0.43 21.73 -8.13
N ALA A 9 0.71 21.91 -6.82
CA ALA A 9 2.07 22.10 -6.31
C ALA A 9 2.96 20.86 -6.52
N GLY A 10 2.40 19.66 -6.49
CA GLY A 10 3.09 18.40 -6.76
C GLY A 10 3.35 18.16 -8.25
N SER A 11 2.44 18.56 -9.14
CA SER A 11 2.57 18.34 -10.59
C SER A 11 3.43 19.39 -11.29
N ASN A 12 3.27 20.68 -10.98
CA ASN A 12 4.10 21.75 -11.54
C ASN A 12 4.28 22.91 -10.55
N PRO A 13 5.43 22.98 -9.84
CA PRO A 13 5.65 23.99 -8.82
C PRO A 13 5.74 25.42 -9.39
N VAL A 14 6.21 25.58 -10.63
CA VAL A 14 6.31 26.91 -11.29
C VAL A 14 4.92 27.44 -11.60
N TYR A 15 4.04 26.59 -12.13
CA TYR A 15 2.65 26.95 -12.45
C TYR A 15 1.83 27.20 -11.17
N ALA A 16 2.04 26.40 -10.12
CA ALA A 16 1.38 26.60 -8.83
C ALA A 16 1.79 27.92 -8.16
N LYS A 17 3.09 28.28 -8.24
CA LYS A 17 3.60 29.55 -7.71
C LYS A 17 3.05 30.75 -8.50
N ALA A 18 2.96 30.65 -9.82
CA ALA A 18 2.34 31.67 -10.67
C ALA A 18 0.84 31.85 -10.39
N ALA A 19 0.14 30.78 -9.99
CA ALA A 19 -1.26 30.81 -9.56
C ALA A 19 -1.47 31.29 -8.10
N GLY A 20 -0.44 31.79 -7.43
CA GLY A 20 -0.52 32.32 -6.06
C GLY A 20 -0.50 31.27 -4.95
N VAL A 21 -0.20 30.00 -5.26
CA VAL A 21 -0.09 28.92 -4.26
C VAL A 21 1.30 28.92 -3.65
N ASN A 22 1.39 28.96 -2.32
CA ASN A 22 2.65 28.76 -1.60
C ASN A 22 3.05 27.28 -1.64
N VAL A 23 3.93 26.93 -2.58
CA VAL A 23 4.40 25.55 -2.83
C VAL A 23 5.07 24.95 -1.60
N ASP A 24 5.90 25.71 -0.89
CA ASP A 24 6.65 25.23 0.28
C ASP A 24 5.71 24.87 1.43
N ARG A 25 4.73 25.74 1.71
CA ARG A 25 3.70 25.47 2.72
C ARG A 25 2.84 24.27 2.34
N MET A 26 2.46 24.13 1.07
CA MET A 26 1.67 22.98 0.59
C MET A 26 2.46 21.67 0.66
N ARG A 27 3.77 21.69 0.38
CA ARG A 27 4.64 20.51 0.54
C ARG A 27 4.76 20.08 1.99
N ILE A 28 5.06 21.00 2.91
CA ILE A 28 5.14 20.69 4.34
C ILE A 28 3.82 20.10 4.83
N LEU A 29 2.71 20.72 4.47
CA LEU A 29 1.38 20.23 4.85
C LEU A 29 1.08 18.84 4.26
N SER A 30 1.50 18.59 3.02
CA SER A 30 1.37 17.27 2.37
C SER A 30 2.16 16.19 3.11
N VAL A 31 3.39 16.50 3.50
CA VAL A 31 4.24 15.57 4.26
C VAL A 31 3.65 15.30 5.63
N VAL A 32 3.27 16.34 6.38
CA VAL A 32 2.69 16.20 7.73
C VAL A 32 1.42 15.35 7.70
N ILE A 33 0.49 15.63 6.78
CA ILE A 33 -0.74 14.85 6.65
C ILE A 33 -0.44 13.40 6.27
N SER A 34 0.49 13.17 5.33
CA SER A 34 0.91 11.82 4.91
C SER A 34 1.50 11.03 6.08
N THR A 35 2.37 11.67 6.87
CA THR A 35 3.01 11.04 8.04
C THR A 35 1.99 10.70 9.12
N ILE A 36 1.01 11.57 9.39
CA ILE A 36 -0.05 11.29 10.37
C ILE A 36 -0.90 10.09 9.92
N ILE A 37 -1.34 10.08 8.66
CA ILE A 37 -2.14 8.97 8.11
C ILE A 37 -1.34 7.66 8.13
N ALA A 38 -0.05 7.71 7.78
CA ALA A 38 0.83 6.55 7.84
C ALA A 38 1.01 6.04 9.27
N ALA A 39 1.21 6.94 10.25
CA ALA A 39 1.35 6.58 11.65
C ALA A 39 0.10 5.88 12.19
N VAL A 40 -1.10 6.42 11.89
CA VAL A 40 -2.37 5.78 12.26
C VAL A 40 -2.49 4.41 11.59
N GLY A 41 -2.09 4.27 10.32
CA GLY A 41 -2.08 3.00 9.61
C GLY A 41 -1.19 1.94 10.26
N ILE A 42 0.01 2.32 10.70
CA ILE A 42 0.93 1.42 11.40
C ILE A 42 0.32 0.96 12.73
N LEU A 43 -0.28 1.86 13.50
CA LEU A 43 -0.93 1.52 14.77
C LEU A 43 -2.08 0.52 14.57
N VAL A 44 -2.91 0.72 13.55
CA VAL A 44 -4.01 -0.22 13.21
C VAL A 44 -3.45 -1.58 12.75
N TYR A 45 -2.35 -1.58 12.00
CA TYR A 45 -1.68 -2.82 11.58
C TYR A 45 -1.12 -3.60 12.77
N GLU A 46 -0.46 -2.92 13.71
CA GLU A 46 0.13 -3.54 14.90
C GLU A 46 -0.93 -4.16 15.84
N GLN A 47 -2.16 -3.61 15.89
CA GLN A 47 -3.25 -4.22 16.64
C GLN A 47 -3.56 -5.66 16.17
N SER A 48 -3.29 -5.99 14.90
CA SER A 48 -3.48 -7.35 14.39
C SER A 48 -2.49 -8.37 14.94
N PHE A 49 -1.35 -7.93 15.50
CA PHE A 49 -0.31 -8.82 16.04
C PHE A 49 -0.43 -9.04 17.55
N GLY A 50 -1.20 -8.20 18.26
CA GLY A 50 -1.36 -8.28 19.71
C GLY A 50 -0.18 -7.72 20.53
N PHE A 51 0.85 -7.20 19.86
CA PHE A 51 2.00 -6.53 20.48
C PHE A 51 2.60 -5.49 19.52
N ILE A 52 3.16 -4.42 20.10
CA ILE A 52 3.77 -3.30 19.35
C ILE A 52 5.18 -3.71 18.92
N GLN A 53 5.50 -3.62 17.63
CA GLN A 53 6.79 -3.99 17.06
C GLN A 53 7.48 -2.75 16.47
N LEU A 54 8.09 -1.95 17.35
CA LEU A 54 8.68 -0.65 17.01
C LEU A 54 9.77 -0.68 15.91
N TYR A 55 10.43 -1.82 15.71
CA TYR A 55 11.53 -1.94 14.73
C TYR A 55 11.11 -2.52 13.39
N MET A 56 10.43 -3.66 13.39
CA MET A 56 10.19 -4.43 12.16
C MET A 56 8.78 -4.20 11.58
N ALA A 57 7.78 -3.82 12.39
CA ALA A 57 6.42 -3.66 11.87
C ALA A 57 6.28 -2.51 10.85
N PRO A 58 6.85 -1.31 11.07
CA PRO A 58 6.78 -0.23 10.08
C PRO A 58 7.43 -0.62 8.74
N LEU A 59 8.57 -1.30 8.80
CA LEU A 59 9.32 -1.71 7.62
C LEU A 59 8.59 -2.83 6.85
N LEU A 60 8.04 -3.81 7.56
CA LEU A 60 7.36 -4.95 6.96
C LEU A 60 5.95 -4.62 6.48
N MET A 61 5.29 -3.58 7.00
CA MET A 61 3.97 -3.13 6.54
C MET A 61 4.03 -2.48 5.14
N ALA A 62 5.15 -1.85 4.79
CA ALA A 62 5.29 -1.16 3.51
C ALA A 62 5.17 -2.11 2.30
N PHE A 63 5.74 -3.31 2.38
CA PHE A 63 5.71 -4.30 1.30
C PHE A 63 4.30 -4.80 0.92
N PRO A 64 3.47 -5.32 1.85
CA PRO A 64 2.11 -5.73 1.54
C PRO A 64 1.23 -4.55 1.14
N ALA A 65 1.42 -3.36 1.70
CA ALA A 65 0.68 -2.16 1.29
C ALA A 65 0.96 -1.79 -0.17
N VAL A 66 2.23 -1.82 -0.60
CA VAL A 66 2.62 -1.58 -1.99
C VAL A 66 2.14 -2.72 -2.90
N ALA A 67 2.26 -3.98 -2.47
CA ALA A 67 1.78 -5.12 -3.24
C ALA A 67 0.27 -5.08 -3.47
N ALA A 68 -0.52 -4.76 -2.44
CA ALA A 68 -1.97 -4.58 -2.54
C ALA A 68 -2.33 -3.48 -3.53
N LEU A 69 -1.69 -2.30 -3.41
CA LEU A 69 -1.90 -1.18 -4.35
C LEU A 69 -1.61 -1.57 -5.81
N LEU A 70 -0.54 -2.35 -6.02
CA LEU A 70 -0.14 -2.84 -7.34
C LEU A 70 -1.08 -3.93 -7.89
N LEU A 71 -1.56 -4.84 -7.03
CA LEU A 71 -2.59 -5.82 -7.37
C LEU A 71 -3.89 -5.14 -7.78
N GLY A 72 -4.27 -4.04 -7.11
CA GLY A 72 -5.39 -3.19 -7.46
C GLY A 72 -5.24 -2.42 -8.78
N GLY A 73 -4.15 -2.62 -9.53
CA GLY A 73 -3.95 -2.06 -10.87
C GLY A 73 -3.40 -0.62 -10.89
N ALA A 74 -2.91 -0.10 -9.76
CA ALA A 74 -2.29 1.22 -9.75
C ALA A 74 -1.06 1.28 -10.65
N SER A 75 -0.77 2.44 -11.26
CA SER A 75 0.47 2.73 -12.00
C SER A 75 1.48 3.52 -11.13
N VAL A 76 2.80 3.42 -11.37
CA VAL A 76 3.84 4.13 -10.57
C VAL A 76 3.69 5.64 -10.77
N SER A 77 3.23 6.01 -11.97
CA SER A 77 2.90 7.38 -12.36
C SER A 77 1.50 7.82 -11.91
N LYS A 78 0.57 6.88 -11.68
CA LYS A 78 -0.83 7.18 -11.34
C LYS A 78 -1.43 6.14 -10.40
N ALA A 79 -1.52 6.50 -9.13
CA ALA A 79 -2.28 5.78 -8.11
C ALA A 79 -3.57 6.56 -7.78
N SER A 80 -4.68 5.85 -7.64
CA SER A 80 -5.97 6.41 -7.23
C SER A 80 -6.48 5.69 -5.99
N MET A 81 -7.37 6.33 -5.24
CA MET A 81 -7.98 5.73 -4.05
C MET A 81 -8.77 4.45 -4.39
N GLY A 82 -9.37 4.37 -5.58
CA GLY A 82 -10.06 3.15 -6.04
C GLY A 82 -9.13 1.94 -6.13
N ASN A 83 -7.90 2.14 -6.60
CA ASN A 83 -6.91 1.07 -6.70
C ASN A 83 -6.46 0.59 -5.31
N VAL A 84 -6.37 1.51 -4.33
CA VAL A 84 -6.05 1.17 -2.94
C VAL A 84 -7.13 0.25 -2.36
N ILE A 85 -8.41 0.63 -2.51
CA ILE A 85 -9.53 -0.12 -1.93
C ILE A 85 -9.66 -1.50 -2.56
N ILE A 86 -9.66 -1.57 -3.90
CA ILE A 86 -9.76 -2.84 -4.64
C ILE A 86 -8.54 -3.72 -4.31
N GLY A 87 -7.35 -3.13 -4.30
CA GLY A 87 -6.11 -3.82 -3.99
C GLY A 87 -6.08 -4.41 -2.58
N ALA A 88 -6.48 -3.64 -1.58
CA ALA A 88 -6.55 -4.09 -0.19
C ALA A 88 -7.56 -5.23 -0.02
N PHE A 89 -8.75 -5.11 -0.65
CA PHE A 89 -9.77 -6.15 -0.57
C PHE A 89 -9.32 -7.46 -1.25
N LEU A 90 -8.72 -7.37 -2.44
CA LEU A 90 -8.20 -8.54 -3.15
C LEU A 90 -7.05 -9.20 -2.38
N PHE A 91 -6.11 -8.40 -1.87
CA PHE A 91 -4.97 -8.92 -1.11
C PHE A 91 -5.45 -9.64 0.17
N GLN A 92 -6.32 -9.00 0.95
CA GLN A 92 -6.86 -9.60 2.17
C GLN A 92 -7.76 -10.81 1.88
N GLY A 93 -8.56 -10.75 0.81
CA GLY A 93 -9.42 -11.85 0.37
C GLY A 93 -8.62 -13.09 0.00
N ILE A 94 -7.56 -12.93 -0.80
CA ILE A 94 -6.68 -14.05 -1.15
C ILE A 94 -6.00 -14.60 0.12
N LEU A 95 -5.46 -13.75 0.99
CA LEU A 95 -4.79 -14.20 2.21
C LEU A 95 -5.71 -14.98 3.16
N THR A 96 -6.97 -14.57 3.28
CA THR A 96 -7.94 -15.19 4.20
C THR A 96 -8.52 -16.48 3.60
N MET A 97 -8.78 -16.50 2.30
CA MET A 97 -9.38 -17.66 1.64
C MET A 97 -8.36 -18.75 1.30
N THR A 98 -7.10 -18.41 1.04
CA THR A 98 -6.03 -19.39 0.73
C THR A 98 -5.96 -20.56 1.71
N PRO A 99 -5.86 -20.34 3.04
CA PRO A 99 -5.80 -21.46 3.99
C PRO A 99 -7.10 -22.29 4.01
N SER A 100 -8.27 -21.68 3.86
CA SER A 100 -9.55 -22.42 3.83
C SER A 100 -9.74 -23.29 2.58
N VAL A 101 -9.35 -22.78 1.40
CA VAL A 101 -9.45 -23.52 0.15
C VAL A 101 -8.43 -24.65 0.12
N MET A 102 -7.22 -24.41 0.63
CA MET A 102 -6.17 -25.41 0.63
C MET A 102 -6.38 -26.49 1.70
N ASN A 103 -6.91 -26.15 2.88
CA ASN A 103 -7.24 -27.14 3.90
C ASN A 103 -8.29 -28.17 3.43
N ASN A 104 -9.19 -27.76 2.54
CA ASN A 104 -10.17 -28.65 1.93
C ASN A 104 -9.58 -29.56 0.82
N LEU A 105 -8.46 -29.15 0.21
CA LEU A 105 -7.78 -29.88 -0.88
C LEU A 105 -6.65 -30.79 -0.37
N ILE A 106 -5.93 -30.33 0.65
CA ILE A 106 -4.74 -30.98 1.20
C ILE A 106 -4.99 -31.06 2.72
N LYS A 107 -5.51 -32.20 3.18
CA LYS A 107 -5.69 -32.51 4.61
C LYS A 107 -4.32 -32.66 5.30
N SER A 108 -3.59 -31.57 5.49
CA SER A 108 -2.38 -31.57 6.32
C SER A 108 -2.18 -30.20 6.96
N ASP A 109 -1.43 -30.17 8.06
CA ASP A 109 -1.05 -28.98 8.84
C ASP A 109 -0.25 -27.92 8.04
N MET A 110 -0.11 -28.08 6.72
CA MET A 110 0.62 -27.18 5.83
C MET A 110 -0.15 -25.90 5.45
N SER A 111 -1.37 -25.70 5.93
CA SER A 111 -2.20 -24.53 5.61
C SER A 111 -1.52 -23.20 5.97
N GLU A 112 -0.81 -23.15 7.10
CA GLU A 112 -0.07 -21.98 7.56
C GLU A 112 1.14 -21.66 6.66
N VAL A 113 1.90 -22.71 6.31
CA VAL A 113 3.09 -22.61 5.45
C VAL A 113 2.68 -22.13 4.05
N ILE A 114 1.59 -22.66 3.51
CA ILE A 114 1.07 -22.28 2.19
C ILE A 114 0.59 -20.83 2.21
N ARG A 115 -0.07 -20.37 3.28
CA ARG A 115 -0.47 -18.95 3.42
C ARG A 115 0.73 -18.01 3.37
N ILE A 116 1.83 -18.37 4.04
CA ILE A 116 3.08 -17.58 4.02
C ILE A 116 3.69 -17.57 2.61
N ILE A 117 3.75 -18.72 1.93
CA ILE A 117 4.27 -18.84 0.56
C ILE A 117 3.44 -18.01 -0.42
N VAL A 118 2.11 -18.09 -0.34
CA VAL A 118 1.21 -17.34 -1.22
C VAL A 118 1.30 -15.84 -0.94
N SER A 119 1.37 -15.42 0.32
CA SER A 119 1.58 -14.01 0.70
C SER A 119 2.86 -13.45 0.08
N ASN A 120 3.99 -14.11 0.29
CA ASN A 120 5.28 -13.67 -0.22
C ASN A 120 5.36 -13.77 -1.75
N GLY A 121 4.79 -14.82 -2.33
CA GLY A 121 4.68 -15.00 -3.78
C GLY A 121 3.85 -13.91 -4.46
N MET A 122 2.74 -13.47 -3.85
CA MET A 122 1.94 -12.35 -4.33
C MET A 122 2.71 -11.03 -4.30
N ILE A 123 3.47 -10.77 -3.22
CA ILE A 123 4.32 -9.57 -3.12
C ILE A 123 5.35 -9.57 -4.24
N VAL A 124 6.06 -10.69 -4.44
CA VAL A 124 7.05 -10.84 -5.53
C VAL A 124 6.38 -10.68 -6.91
N TYR A 125 5.21 -11.28 -7.13
CA TYR A 125 4.47 -11.13 -8.38
C TYR A 125 4.05 -9.67 -8.66
N ALA A 126 3.49 -9.01 -7.66
CA ALA A 126 3.04 -7.61 -7.75
C ALA A 126 4.21 -6.67 -8.07
N LEU A 127 5.37 -6.87 -7.43
CA LEU A 127 6.59 -6.12 -7.68
C LEU A 127 7.22 -6.46 -9.04
N THR A 128 7.25 -7.73 -9.44
CA THR A 128 7.86 -8.20 -10.70
C THR A 128 7.07 -7.77 -11.93
N ARG A 129 5.72 -7.74 -11.84
CA ARG A 129 4.85 -7.26 -12.91
C ARG A 129 5.25 -5.86 -13.40
N ARG A 130 5.85 -5.05 -12.53
CA ARG A 130 6.35 -3.71 -12.86
C ARG A 130 7.70 -3.66 -13.55
N MET A 131 8.62 -4.58 -13.23
CA MET A 131 9.90 -4.64 -13.94
C MET A 131 9.68 -4.86 -15.44
N LYS A 132 8.62 -5.60 -15.81
CA LYS A 132 8.26 -5.84 -17.20
C LYS A 132 7.67 -4.61 -17.93
N VAL A 133 7.09 -3.64 -17.22
CA VAL A 133 6.50 -2.41 -17.79
C VAL A 133 7.56 -1.35 -18.11
N ARG A 134 8.82 -1.60 -17.77
CA ARG A 134 9.98 -0.75 -18.09
C ARG A 134 10.70 -1.20 -19.36
N LYS A 135 9.93 -1.58 -20.40
CA LYS A 135 10.43 -1.82 -21.76
C LYS A 135 9.64 -0.97 -22.73
#